data_AF-A0A9D8YA94-F1
#
_entry.id   AF-A0A9D8YA94-F1
#
_cell.length_a   1.000
_cell.length_b   1.000
_cell.length_c   1.000
_cell.angle_alpha   90.00
_cell.angle_beta   90.00
_cell.angle_gamma   90.00
#
_symmetry.space_group_name_H-M   'P 1'
#
loop_
_entity.id
_entity.type
_entity.pdbx_description
1 polymer ?
#
loop_
_entity_poly.entity_id
_entity_poly.type
_entity_poly.pdbx_seq_one_letter_code
_entity_poly.pdbx_strand_id
1 'polypeptide(L)'
;MNWVKEALLDILSLIVILVFAFTALDTLYVVIWVYTGFLLISKILVFFVDFLQFKAKKTSVPDWFYHSIYALAIGVLFYSKSYYLTGAWVLVWILSAIQNPNKRKKSVSKS
;
A
#
# COMPACT_ATOMS: atom_id res chain seq x y z
N MET A 1 15.68 12.09 -5.56
CA MET A 1 14.39 12.76 -5.30
C MET A 1 13.85 12.24 -3.97
N ASN A 2 13.47 13.12 -3.02
CA ASN A 2 13.14 12.70 -1.65
C ASN A 2 11.98 11.69 -1.54
N TRP A 3 11.06 11.68 -2.51
CA TRP A 3 9.93 10.75 -2.57
C TRP A 3 10.33 9.27 -2.72
N VAL A 4 11.48 8.96 -3.35
CA VAL A 4 11.93 7.57 -3.50
C VAL A 4 12.27 6.96 -2.15
N LYS A 5 12.83 7.76 -1.23
CA LYS A 5 13.11 7.33 0.14
C LYS A 5 11.81 7.08 0.92
N GLU A 6 10.77 7.85 0.63
CA GLU A 6 9.43 7.66 1.22
C GLU A 6 8.74 6.38 0.70
N ALA A 7 8.93 6.05 -0.58
CA ALA A 7 8.37 4.84 -1.20
C ALA A 7 9.27 3.59 -1.06
N LEU A 8 10.45 3.72 -0.43
CA LEU A 8 11.43 2.64 -0.33
C LEU A 8 10.85 1.41 0.37
N LEU A 9 10.06 1.63 1.42
CA LEU A 9 9.41 0.57 2.18
C LEU A 9 8.44 -0.23 1.29
N ASP A 10 7.61 0.45 0.50
CA ASP A 10 6.65 -0.22 -0.39
C ASP A 10 7.34 -0.99 -1.52
N ILE A 11 8.45 -0.46 -2.05
CA ILE A 11 9.28 -1.13 -3.05
C ILE A 11 9.92 -2.40 -2.47
N LEU A 12 10.50 -2.30 -1.26
CA LEU A 12 11.06 -3.44 -0.54
C LEU A 12 10.00 -4.53 -0.30
N SER A 13 8.81 -4.12 0.12
CA SER A 13 7.69 -5.04 0.33
C SER A 13 7.26 -5.74 -0.96
N LEU A 14 7.23 -5.01 -2.08
CA LEU A 14 6.95 -5.61 -3.39
C LEU A 14 8.01 -6.66 -3.76
N ILE A 15 9.29 -6.38 -3.54
CA ILE A 15 10.38 -7.33 -3.82
C ILE A 15 10.22 -8.59 -2.95
N VAL A 16 9.94 -8.44 -1.66
CA VAL A 16 9.74 -9.56 -0.73
C VAL A 16 8.55 -10.43 -1.16
N ILE A 17 7.44 -9.81 -1.58
CA ILE A 17 6.27 -10.51 -2.12
C ILE A 17 6.61 -11.27 -3.40
N LEU A 18 7.42 -10.66 -4.27
CA LEU A 18 7.88 -11.27 -5.51
C LEU A 18 8.74 -12.52 -5.21
N VAL A 19 9.71 -12.40 -4.31
CA VAL A 19 10.53 -13.53 -3.86
C VAL A 19 9.66 -14.63 -3.24
N PHE A 20 8.67 -14.27 -2.42
CA PHE A 20 7.73 -15.24 -1.85
C PHE A 20 6.95 -15.99 -2.93
N ALA A 21 6.43 -15.29 -3.94
CA ALA A 21 5.66 -15.92 -5.01
C ALA A 21 6.45 -16.97 -5.80
N PHE A 22 7.77 -16.82 -5.91
CA PHE A 22 8.64 -17.79 -6.59
C PHE A 22 9.20 -18.89 -5.69
N THR A 23 9.34 -18.63 -4.39
CA THR A 23 9.97 -19.57 -3.45
C THR A 23 8.96 -20.40 -2.65
N ALA A 24 7.74 -19.90 -2.47
CA ALA A 24 6.66 -20.54 -1.71
C ALA A 24 7.10 -21.02 -0.30
N LEU A 25 8.06 -20.33 0.33
CA LEU A 25 8.57 -20.70 1.65
C LEU A 25 7.59 -20.31 2.76
N ASP A 26 7.22 -21.28 3.60
CA ASP A 26 6.30 -21.08 4.72
C ASP A 26 6.81 -20.03 5.72
N THR A 27 8.12 -19.98 5.96
CA THR A 27 8.73 -18.95 6.82
C THR A 27 8.48 -17.55 6.26
N LEU A 28 8.60 -17.38 4.94
CA LEU A 28 8.40 -16.09 4.27
C LEU A 28 6.92 -15.70 4.27
N TYR A 29 6.01 -16.68 4.15
CA TYR A 29 4.58 -16.45 4.31
C TYR A 29 4.24 -15.83 5.67
N VAL A 30 4.77 -16.40 6.77
CA VAL A 30 4.53 -15.88 8.13
C VAL A 30 5.09 -14.47 8.28
N VAL A 31 6.32 -14.22 7.79
CA VAL A 31 6.95 -12.90 7.85
C VAL A 31 6.12 -11.85 7.09
N ILE A 32 5.66 -12.18 5.89
CA ILE A 32 4.80 -11.30 5.09
C ILE A 32 3.46 -11.05 5.79
N TRP A 33 2.90 -12.06 6.46
CA TRP A 33 1.67 -11.92 7.21
C TRP A 33 1.81 -10.98 8.40
N VAL A 34 2.87 -11.14 9.20
CA VAL A 34 3.17 -10.24 10.33
C VAL A 34 3.36 -8.81 9.83
N TYR A 35 4.17 -8.62 8.78
CA TYR A 35 4.39 -7.31 8.18
C TYR A 35 3.09 -6.69 7.64
N THR A 36 2.29 -7.46 6.90
CA THR A 36 1.00 -7.01 6.34
C THR A 36 0.02 -6.65 7.45
N GLY A 37 -0.01 -7.42 8.54
CA GLY A 37 -0.81 -7.13 9.73
C GLY A 37 -0.41 -5.79 10.36
N PHE A 38 0.89 -5.57 10.58
CA PHE A 38 1.41 -4.29 11.09
C PHE A 38 1.06 -3.11 10.16
N LEU A 39 1.15 -3.32 8.85
CA LEU A 39 0.85 -2.29 7.86
C LEU A 39 -0.64 -1.95 7.83
N LEU A 40 -1.51 -2.96 7.90
CA LEU A 40 -2.96 -2.77 8.03
C LEU A 40 -3.33 -2.06 9.33
N ILE A 41 -2.78 -2.50 10.46
CA ILE A 41 -2.97 -1.84 11.76
C ILE A 41 -2.54 -0.38 11.66
N SER A 42 -1.38 -0.10 11.06
CA SER A 42 -0.90 1.26 10.85
C SER A 42 -1.87 2.09 9.99
N LYS A 43 -2.39 1.53 8.89
CA LYS A 43 -3.38 2.19 8.03
C LYS A 43 -4.70 2.46 8.76
N ILE A 44 -5.16 1.51 9.57
CA ILE A 44 -6.35 1.64 10.40
C ILE A 44 -6.12 2.74 11.46
N LEU A 45 -4.99 2.71 12.18
CA LEU A 45 -4.63 3.75 13.14
C LEU A 45 -4.61 5.13 12.46
N VAL A 46 -3.96 5.25 11.30
CA VAL A 46 -3.96 6.51 10.52
C VAL A 46 -5.37 6.91 10.13
N PHE A 47 -6.25 5.97 9.73
CA PHE A 47 -7.64 6.28 9.44
C PHE A 47 -8.39 6.86 10.65
N PHE A 48 -8.20 6.28 11.85
CA PHE A 48 -8.78 6.80 13.09
C PHE A 48 -8.12 8.10 13.56
N VAL A 49 -6.82 8.27 13.35
CA VAL A 49 -6.06 9.46 13.74
C VAL A 49 -6.34 10.63 12.79
N ASP A 50 -6.46 10.41 11.49
CA ASP A 50 -6.87 11.43 10.51
C ASP A 50 -8.32 11.87 10.76
N PHE A 51 -9.18 10.99 11.27
CA PHE A 51 -10.52 11.36 11.76
C PHE A 51 -10.46 12.32 12.97
N LEU A 52 -9.39 12.27 13.77
CA LEU A 52 -9.23 13.05 14.99
C LEU A 52 -8.36 14.31 14.83
N GLN A 53 -7.23 14.28 14.11
CA GLN A 53 -6.33 15.43 13.98
C GLN A 53 -5.56 15.46 12.65
N PHE A 54 -5.85 16.52 11.89
CA PHE A 54 -5.29 16.83 10.58
C PHE A 54 -3.82 17.26 10.66
N LYS A 55 -2.89 16.39 10.22
CA LYS A 55 -1.62 16.74 9.55
C LYS A 55 -0.90 15.47 9.06
N ALA A 56 -1.50 14.77 8.10
CA ALA A 56 -0.75 13.81 7.30
C ALA A 56 0.38 14.58 6.57
N LYS A 57 1.64 14.17 6.78
CA LYS A 57 2.76 14.63 5.94
C LYS A 57 2.34 14.42 4.49
N LYS A 58 2.34 15.50 3.69
CA LYS A 58 2.12 15.40 2.24
C LYS A 58 3.23 14.50 1.70
N THR A 59 2.89 13.25 1.43
CA THR A 59 3.79 12.34 0.73
C THR A 59 4.05 12.99 -0.63
N SER A 60 5.34 13.03 -1.00
CA SER A 60 5.76 13.62 -2.26
C SER A 60 5.75 12.61 -3.41
N VAL A 61 5.29 11.38 -3.12
CA VAL A 61 5.26 10.27 -4.06
C VAL A 61 4.07 10.43 -5.01
N PRO A 62 4.27 10.30 -6.33
CA PRO A 62 3.18 10.37 -7.29
C PRO A 62 2.13 9.27 -7.05
N ASP A 63 0.84 9.62 -7.08
CA ASP A 63 -0.26 8.67 -6.85
C ASP A 63 -0.21 7.47 -7.82
N TRP A 64 0.16 7.70 -9.08
CA TRP A 64 0.26 6.63 -10.09
C TRP A 64 1.31 5.58 -9.70
N PHE A 65 2.40 5.98 -9.05
CA PHE A 65 3.47 5.07 -8.63
C PHE A 65 2.98 4.14 -7.52
N TYR A 66 2.25 4.70 -6.55
CA TYR A 66 1.60 3.91 -5.50
C TYR A 66 0.62 2.89 -6.06
N HIS A 67 -0.26 3.30 -6.98
CA HIS A 67 -1.24 2.38 -7.58
C HIS A 67 -0.56 1.26 -8.35
N SER A 68 0.53 1.55 -9.07
CA SER A 68 1.30 0.53 -9.78
C SER A 68 1.91 -0.51 -8.83
N ILE A 69 2.50 -0.08 -7.70
CA ILE A 69 3.07 -1.00 -6.71
C ILE A 69 1.99 -1.88 -6.10
N TYR A 70 0.87 -1.30 -5.65
CA TYR A 70 -0.22 -2.08 -5.06
C TYR A 70 -0.84 -3.05 -6.07
N ALA A 71 -1.07 -2.62 -7.31
CA ALA A 71 -1.60 -3.48 -8.36
C ALA A 71 -0.65 -4.65 -8.67
N LEU A 72 0.66 -4.41 -8.75
CA LEU A 72 1.67 -5.44 -8.92
C LEU A 72 1.68 -6.42 -7.74
N ALA A 73 1.70 -5.93 -6.50
CA ALA A 73 1.70 -6.78 -5.32
C ALA A 73 0.46 -7.68 -5.26
N ILE A 74 -0.73 -7.13 -5.55
CA ILE A 74 -1.98 -7.89 -5.62
C ILE A 74 -1.92 -8.93 -6.74
N GLY A 75 -1.43 -8.56 -7.92
CA GLY A 75 -1.29 -9.49 -9.06
C GLY A 75 -0.35 -10.66 -8.74
N VAL A 76 0.77 -10.37 -8.09
CA VAL A 76 1.75 -11.39 -7.68
C VAL A 76 1.18 -12.32 -6.60
N LEU A 77 0.51 -11.77 -5.57
CA LEU A 77 -0.12 -12.57 -4.52
C LEU A 77 -1.30 -13.42 -5.02
N PHE A 78 -2.05 -12.88 -5.98
CA PHE A 78 -3.13 -13.62 -6.64
C PHE A 78 -2.58 -14.78 -7.46
N TYR A 79 -1.49 -14.55 -8.20
CA TYR A 79 -0.78 -15.59 -8.94
C TYR A 79 -0.22 -16.69 -8.01
N SER A 80 0.30 -16.32 -6.83
CA SER A 80 0.79 -17.27 -5.82
C SER A 80 -0.33 -17.96 -5.02
N LYS A 81 -1.60 -17.84 -5.45
CA LYS A 81 -2.81 -18.41 -4.81
C LYS A 81 -2.99 -17.99 -3.34
N SER A 82 -2.34 -16.90 -2.93
CA SER A 82 -2.36 -16.40 -1.55
C SER A 82 -3.54 -15.45 -1.35
N TYR A 83 -4.76 -15.98 -1.42
CA TYR A 83 -5.99 -15.19 -1.44
C TYR A 83 -6.19 -14.31 -0.19
N TYR A 84 -5.80 -14.81 0.99
CA TYR A 84 -5.88 -14.02 2.24
C TYR A 84 -4.96 -12.79 2.20
N LEU A 85 -3.70 -12.97 1.79
CA LEU A 85 -2.76 -11.87 1.63
C LEU A 85 -3.21 -10.92 0.51
N THR A 86 -3.74 -11.46 -0.58
CA THR A 86 -4.32 -10.67 -1.68
C THR A 86 -5.43 -9.76 -1.16
N GLY A 87 -6.37 -10.29 -0.38
CA GLY A 87 -7.46 -9.52 0.22
C GLY A 87 -6.95 -8.44 1.18
N ALA A 88 -5.97 -8.77 2.01
CA ALA A 88 -5.33 -7.79 2.90
C ALA A 88 -4.69 -6.63 2.13
N TRP A 89 -3.95 -6.93 1.05
CA TRP A 89 -3.32 -5.92 0.20
C TRP A 89 -4.34 -5.08 -0.60
N VAL A 90 -5.45 -5.67 -1.04
CA VAL A 90 -6.58 -4.94 -1.62
C VAL A 90 -7.18 -3.95 -0.61
N LEU A 91 -7.40 -4.39 0.64
CA LEU A 91 -7.91 -3.52 1.70
C LEU A 91 -6.96 -2.35 1.99
N VAL A 92 -5.66 -2.61 2.10
CA VAL A 92 -4.63 -1.56 2.23
C VAL A 92 -4.72 -0.57 1.08
N TRP A 93 -4.85 -1.07 -0.16
CA TRP A 93 -4.91 -0.23 -1.34
C TRP A 93 -6.14 0.69 -1.32
N ILE A 94 -7.32 0.15 -0.99
CA ILE A 94 -8.57 0.92 -0.86
C ILE A 94 -8.44 1.99 0.24
N LEU A 95 -7.97 1.61 1.42
CA LEU A 95 -7.77 2.55 2.53
C LEU A 95 -6.79 3.67 2.13
N SER A 96 -5.72 3.33 1.42
CA SER A 96 -4.74 4.31 0.91
C SER A 96 -5.35 5.26 -0.13
N ALA A 97 -6.21 4.74 -1.02
CA ALA A 97 -6.90 5.55 -2.02
C ALA A 97 -7.90 6.52 -1.39
N ILE A 98 -8.63 6.09 -0.35
CA ILE A 98 -9.60 6.93 0.38
C ILE A 98 -8.88 8.00 1.21
N GLN A 99 -7.77 7.64 1.87
CA GLN A 99 -6.95 8.56 2.68
C GLN A 99 -6.25 9.65 1.85
N ASN A 100 -6.22 9.53 0.52
CA ASN A 100 -5.60 10.51 -0.38
C ASN A 100 -6.66 11.27 -1.22
N PRO A 101 -7.55 12.07 -0.62
CA PRO A 101 -8.67 12.71 -1.34
C PRO A 101 -8.25 13.89 -2.25
N ASN A 102 -6.96 14.17 -2.41
CA ASN A 102 -6.53 15.46 -2.93
C ASN A 102 -6.41 15.55 -4.46
N LYS A 103 -7.36 15.01 -5.26
CA LYS A 103 -7.40 15.25 -6.72
C LYS A 103 -8.79 15.23 -7.39
N ARG A 104 -9.89 15.59 -6.72
CA ARG A 104 -11.19 15.79 -7.43
C ARG A 104 -11.76 17.21 -7.47
N LYS A 105 -11.09 18.23 -6.92
CA LYS A 105 -11.63 19.61 -6.90
C LYS A 105 -10.76 20.72 -7.51
N LYS A 106 -9.83 20.40 -8.42
CA LYS A 106 -9.05 21.43 -9.14
C LYS A 106 -9.25 21.50 -10.65
N SER A 107 -10.23 20.77 -11.21
CA SER A 107 -10.60 20.87 -12.62
C SER A 107 -11.91 21.66 -12.89
N VAL A 108 -12.56 22.22 -11.86
CA VAL A 108 -13.84 22.94 -12.03
C VAL A 108 -13.67 24.47 -12.03
N SER A 109 -12.46 25.01 -11.85
CA SER A 109 -12.22 26.47 -11.87
C SER A 109 -11.38 26.92 -13.07
N LYS A 110 -11.67 26.41 -14.27
CA LYS A 110 -11.16 26.99 -15.52
C LYS A 110 -11.99 26.49 -16.70
N SER A 111 -13.14 27.10 -16.90
CA SER A 111 -13.70 27.47 -18.20
C SER A 111 -14.86 28.44 -17.98
#